data_AF-A0A2D7X2K9-F1
#
_entry.id   AF-A0A2D7X2K9-F1
#
_cell.length_a   1.000
_cell.length_b   1.000
_cell.length_c   1.000
_cell.angle_alpha   90.00
_cell.angle_beta   90.00
_cell.angle_gamma   90.00
#
_symmetry.space_group_name_H-M   'P 1'
#
loop_
_entity.id
_entity.type
_entity.pdbx_description
1 polymer ?
#
loop_
_entity_poly.entity_id
_entity_poly.type
_entity_poly.pdbx_seq_one_letter_code
_entity_poly.pdbx_strand_id
1 'polypeptide(L)' 'MKVYKNAVKTDRAFIHFDNIQHISWYKEGDIMEVKVYSNGGCIIQRLTIDELDTLLQRYSIYLEVKL' A
#
# COMPACT_ATOMS: atom_id res chain seq x y z
N MET A 1 6.83 21.73 -14.29
CA MET A 1 6.88 20.94 -13.05
C MET A 1 5.86 21.53 -12.08
N LYS A 2 4.65 20.96 -11.98
CA LYS A 2 3.61 21.48 -11.07
C LYS A 2 3.90 20.95 -9.67
N VAL A 3 4.45 21.80 -8.82
CA VAL A 3 4.65 21.50 -7.40
C VAL A 3 3.32 21.73 -6.70
N TYR A 4 2.70 20.66 -6.20
CA TYR A 4 1.42 20.70 -5.49
C TYR A 4 1.60 21.49 -4.18
N LYS A 5 1.12 22.74 -4.17
CA LYS A 5 1.27 23.72 -3.06
C LYS A 5 0.69 23.27 -1.71
N ASN A 6 -0.02 22.14 -1.66
CA ASN A 6 -0.73 21.62 -0.49
C ASN A 6 -0.39 20.16 -0.17
N ALA A 7 0.72 19.62 -0.68
CA ALA A 7 1.10 18.26 -0.34
C ALA A 7 1.55 18.19 1.13
N VAL A 8 0.72 17.60 2.00
CA VAL A 8 1.16 17.16 3.33
C VAL A 8 2.27 16.14 3.09
N LYS A 9 3.44 16.32 3.70
CA LYS A 9 4.51 15.32 3.68
C LYS A 9 3.97 14.08 4.41
N THR A 10 3.47 13.12 3.66
CA THR A 10 3.12 11.81 4.19
C THR A 10 4.33 10.92 3.95
N ASP A 11 4.94 10.38 5.01
CA ASP A 11 6.09 9.46 4.90
C ASP A 11 5.71 8.08 4.30
N ARG A 12 4.55 8.00 3.63
CA ARG A 12 3.95 6.78 3.09
C ARG A 12 3.95 6.83 1.56
N ALA A 13 4.26 5.69 0.95
CA ALA A 13 4.26 5.56 -0.49
C ALA A 13 2.82 5.51 -1.02
N PHE A 14 2.61 6.12 -2.19
CA PHE A 14 1.41 5.88 -2.98
C PHE A 14 1.57 4.56 -3.73
N ILE A 15 0.60 3.66 -3.59
CA ILE A 15 0.63 2.33 -4.21
C ILE A 15 -0.35 2.31 -5.38
N HIS A 16 0.15 2.04 -6.58
CA HIS A 16 -0.66 1.73 -7.75
C HIS A 16 -0.87 0.22 -7.87
N PHE A 17 -2.13 -0.23 -7.94
CA PHE A 17 -2.47 -1.66 -7.89
C PHE A 17 -2.10 -2.44 -9.15
N ASP A 18 -1.96 -1.79 -10.32
CA ASP A 18 -1.66 -2.44 -11.60
C ASP A 18 -0.40 -3.30 -11.62
N ASN A 19 0.57 -3.02 -10.75
CA ASN A 19 1.88 -3.67 -10.74
C ASN A 19 2.16 -4.48 -9.47
N ILE A 20 1.15 -4.71 -8.63
CA ILE A 20 1.31 -5.53 -7.42
C ILE A 20 1.37 -7.00 -7.84
N GLN A 21 2.44 -7.67 -7.46
CA GLN A 21 2.60 -9.12 -7.60
C GLN A 21 2.20 -9.86 -6.32
N HIS A 22 2.53 -9.27 -5.17
CA HIS A 22 2.35 -9.88 -3.87
C HIS A 22 2.32 -8.82 -2.77
N ILE A 23 1.51 -9.04 -1.74
CA ILE A 23 1.47 -8.24 -0.53
C ILE A 23 1.71 -9.21 0.63
N SER A 24 2.69 -8.92 1.49
CA SER A 24 2.85 -9.62 2.77
C SER A 24 2.90 -8.63 3.92
N TRP A 25 2.60 -9.13 5.11
CA TRP A 25 2.66 -8.34 6.33
C TRP A 25 3.02 -9.21 7.51
N TYR A 26 3.62 -8.60 8.53
CA TYR A 26 3.72 -9.20 9.85
C TYR A 26 3.40 -8.15 10.92
N LYS A 27 2.96 -8.65 12.08
CA LYS A 27 2.58 -7.81 13.21
C LYS A 27 3.79 -7.56 14.10
N GLU A 28 4.04 -6.29 14.41
CA GLU A 28 5.06 -5.83 15.35
C GLU A 28 4.39 -4.93 16.40
N GLY A 29 3.98 -5.53 17.53
CA GLY A 29 3.17 -4.83 18.53
C GLY A 29 1.80 -4.45 17.96
N ASP A 30 1.43 -3.17 18.04
CA ASP A 30 0.15 -2.64 17.54
C ASP A 30 0.21 -2.16 16.07
N ILE A 31 1.36 -2.35 15.42
CA ILE A 31 1.63 -1.90 14.05
C ILE A 31 1.86 -3.10 13.15
N MET A 32 1.44 -2.99 11.90
CA MET A 32 1.70 -3.95 10.83
C MET A 32 2.83 -3.42 9.95
N GLU A 33 3.93 -4.17 9.81
CA GLU A 33 4.90 -3.93 8.74
C GLU A 33 4.38 -4.60 7.47
N VAL A 34 4.08 -3.80 6.45
CA VAL A 34 3.49 -4.24 5.19
C VAL A 34 4.50 -4.09 4.06
N LYS A 35 4.70 -5.17 3.32
CA LYS A 35 5.62 -5.27 2.17
C LYS A 35 4.80 -5.47 0.91
N VAL A 36 4.91 -4.53 -0.03
CA VAL A 36 4.24 -4.57 -1.32
C VAL A 36 5.29 -4.79 -2.41
N TYR A 37 5.20 -5.93 -3.08
CA TYR A 37 6.13 -6.35 -4.11
C TYR A 37 5.58 -6.03 -5.50
N SER A 38 6.45 -5.47 -6.33
CA SER A 38 6.20 -5.16 -7.73
C SER A 38 7.41 -5.54 -8.58
N ASN A 39 7.23 -5.52 -9.91
CA ASN A 39 8.35 -5.68 -10.85
C ASN A 39 9.52 -4.70 -10.61
N GLY A 40 9.24 -3.53 -10.02
CA GLY A 40 10.24 -2.48 -9.79
C GLY A 40 10.90 -2.53 -8.41
N GLY A 41 10.51 -3.45 -7.53
CA GLY A 41 11.04 -3.57 -6.17
C GLY A 41 9.97 -3.78 -5.10
N CYS A 42 10.37 -3.56 -3.86
CA CYS A 42 9.53 -3.75 -2.67
C CYS A 42 9.36 -2.43 -1.92
N ILE A 43 8.12 -2.05 -1.63
CA ILE A 43 7.78 -0.97 -0.72
C ILE A 43 7.53 -1.58 0.65
N ILE A 44 8.22 -1.07 1.67
CA ILE A 44 8.00 -1.45 3.07
C ILE A 44 7.40 -0.24 3.78
N GLN A 45 6.23 -0.42 4.39
CA GLN A 45 5.55 0.66 5.14
C GLN A 45 4.83 0.13 6.37
N ARG A 46 4.70 0.97 7.39
CA ARG A 46 4.02 0.65 8.64
C ARG A 46 2.58 1.17 8.60
N LEU A 47 1.63 0.26 8.82
CA LEU A 47 0.19 0.53 8.83
C LEU A 47 -0.41 0.10 10.17
N THR A 48 -1.52 0.70 10.57
CA THR A 48 -2.41 0.09 11.57
C THR A 48 -3.13 -1.13 10.96
N ILE A 49 -3.78 -1.93 11.80
CA ILE A 49 -4.60 -3.06 11.34
C ILE A 49 -5.73 -2.55 10.42
N ASP A 50 -6.46 -1.50 10.83
CA ASP A 50 -7.56 -0.93 10.04
C ASP A 50 -7.10 -0.41 8.67
N GLU A 51 -5.89 0.17 8.61
CA GLU A 51 -5.28 0.64 7.37
C GLU A 51 -4.89 -0.51 6.43
N LEU A 52 -4.36 -1.60 6.99
CA LEU A 52 -4.07 -2.82 6.23
C LEU A 52 -5.36 -3.44 5.69
N ASP A 53 -6.40 -3.56 6.51
CA ASP A 53 -7.69 -4.12 6.08
C ASP A 53 -8.31 -3.29 4.96
N THR A 54 -8.24 -1.96 5.07
CA THR A 54 -8.68 -1.04 4.01
C THR A 54 -7.88 -1.24 2.72
N LEU A 55 -6.56 -1.42 2.81
CA LEU A 55 -5.69 -1.68 1.66
C LEU A 55 -6.09 -3.00 0.96
N LEU A 56 -6.23 -4.09 1.73
CA LEU A 56 -6.55 -5.41 1.21
C LEU A 56 -7.95 -5.45 0.60
N GLN A 57 -8.94 -4.83 1.23
CA GLN A 57 -10.30 -4.73 0.68
C GLN A 57 -10.32 -3.99 -0.66
N ARG A 58 -9.65 -2.84 -0.76
CA ARG A 58 -9.56 -2.07 -2.01
C ARG A 58 -8.82 -2.85 -3.10
N TYR A 59 -7.78 -3.59 -2.74
CA TYR A 59 -7.05 -4.42 -3.68
C TYR A 59 -7.91 -5.59 -4.19
N SER A 60 -8.69 -6.24 -3.32
CA SER A 60 -9.64 -7.29 -3.71
C SER A 60 -10.67 -6.80 -4.71
N ILE A 61 -11.30 -5.65 -4.44
CA ILE A 61 -12.28 -5.02 -5.37
C ILE A 61 -11.61 -4.72 -6.71
N TYR A 62 -10.39 -4.20 -6.71
CA TYR A 62 -9.65 -3.92 -7.94
C TYR A 62 -9.37 -5.20 -8.76
N LEU A 63 -9.03 -6.32 -8.10
CA LEU A 63 -8.84 -7.60 -8.76
C LEU A 63 -10.15 -8.13 -9.38
N GLU A 64 -11.27 -8.01 -8.69
CA GLU A 64 -12.59 -8.42 -9.20
C GLU A 64 -13.02 -7.63 -10.43
N VAL A 65 -12.74 -6.32 -10.50
CA VAL A 65 -13.10 -5.47 -11.65
C VAL A 65 -12.22 -5.74 -12.88
N LYS A 66 -10.98 -6.22 -12.69
CA LYS A 66 -10.05 -6.55 -13.78
C LYS A 66 -10.25 -7.96 -14.36
N LEU A 67 -10.98 -8.84 -13.67
CA LEU A 67 -11.36 -10.18 -14.13
C LEU A 67 -12.61 -10.11 -15.01
#